data_AF-A0A1H9AP18-F1
#
_entry.id   AF-A0A1H9AP18-F1
#
_cell.length_a   1.000
_cell.length_b   1.000
_cell.length_c   1.000
_cell.angle_alpha   90.00
_cell.angle_beta   90.00
_cell.angle_gamma   90.00
#
_symmetry.space_group_name_H-M   'P 1'
#
loop_
_entity.id
_entity.type
_entity.pdbx_description
1 polymer ?
#
loop_
_entity_poly.entity_id
_entity_poly.type
_entity_poly.pdbx_seq_one_letter_code
_entity_poly.pdbx_strand_id
1 'polypeptide(L)'
;MSTGKAAKRLGVSVKTLQRWDREGRLIPAARTDSNRRLYTEAQLREFIGWRHAPEGPTRLVAYCRVSSKAQKPDLANQRRVLEEFVVARGLANVEFNGEQVLRQKY
;
A
#
# COMPACT_ATOMS: atom_id res chain seq x y z
N MET A 1 -11.41 17.12 -14.48
CA MET A 1 -10.39 16.31 -15.21
C MET A 1 -10.96 14.94 -15.55
N SER A 2 -10.58 14.34 -16.69
CA SER A 2 -11.07 13.01 -17.08
C SER A 2 -10.49 11.88 -16.21
N THR A 3 -11.16 10.73 -16.20
CA THR A 3 -10.71 9.52 -15.47
C THR A 3 -9.28 9.12 -15.81
N GLY A 4 -8.87 9.18 -17.08
CA GLY A 4 -7.51 8.83 -17.50
C GLY A 4 -6.46 9.78 -16.91
N LYS A 5 -6.74 11.09 -16.93
CA LYS A 5 -5.85 12.10 -16.35
C LYS A 5 -5.75 11.94 -14.83
N ALA A 6 -6.88 11.69 -14.16
CA ALA A 6 -6.92 11.43 -12.72
C ALA A 6 -6.15 10.16 -12.34
N ALA A 7 -6.33 9.06 -13.08
CA ALA A 7 -5.64 7.80 -12.85
C ALA A 7 -4.11 7.97 -12.95
N LYS A 8 -3.63 8.69 -13.98
CA LYS A 8 -2.21 9.02 -14.13
C LYS A 8 -1.69 9.86 -12.96
N ARG A 9 -2.48 10.84 -12.49
CA ARG A 9 -2.12 11.69 -11.35
C ARG A 9 -1.99 10.90 -10.04
N LEU A 10 -2.85 9.90 -9.86
CA LEU A 10 -2.91 9.03 -8.67
C LEU A 10 -1.94 7.83 -8.75
N GLY A 11 -1.26 7.62 -9.89
CA GLY A 11 -0.37 6.48 -10.09
C GLY A 11 -1.10 5.12 -10.12
N VAL A 12 -2.37 5.09 -10.54
CA VAL A 12 -3.18 3.86 -10.59
C VAL A 12 -3.78 3.62 -11.97
N SER A 13 -4.28 2.41 -12.21
CA SER A 13 -5.00 2.12 -13.45
C SER A 13 -6.37 2.79 -13.50
N VAL A 14 -6.87 3.05 -14.71
CA VAL A 14 -8.24 3.56 -14.91
C VAL A 14 -9.28 2.62 -14.29
N LYS A 15 -9.08 1.30 -14.40
CA LYS A 15 -9.95 0.29 -13.79
C LYS A 15 -9.98 0.39 -12.26
N THR A 16 -8.84 0.66 -11.64
CA THR A 16 -8.73 0.88 -10.18
C THR A 16 -9.55 2.10 -9.77
N LEU A 17 -9.42 3.20 -10.50
CA LEU A 17 -10.17 4.43 -10.22
C LEU A 17 -11.69 4.23 -10.39
N GLN A 18 -12.11 3.49 -11.42
CA GLN A 18 -13.53 3.12 -11.62
C GLN A 18 -14.06 2.17 -10.54
N ARG A 19 -13.19 1.30 -10.00
CA ARG A 19 -13.53 0.44 -8.86
C ARG A 19 -13.76 1.28 -7.61
N TRP A 20 -12.91 2.26 -7.33
CA TRP A 20 -13.10 3.16 -6.19
C TRP A 20 -14.36 4.00 -6.26
N ASP A 21 -14.76 4.46 -7.45
CA ASP A 21 -16.06 5.10 -7.66
C ASP A 21 -17.21 4.16 -7.28
N ARG A 22 -17.19 2.90 -7.76
CA ARG A 22 -18.22 1.90 -7.42
C ARG A 22 -18.24 1.52 -5.94
N GLU A 23 -17.08 1.51 -5.29
CA GLU A 23 -16.93 1.22 -3.85
C GLU A 23 -17.20 2.45 -2.96
N GLY A 24 -17.51 3.62 -3.54
CA GLY A 24 -17.71 4.86 -2.79
C GLY A 24 -16.44 5.45 -2.16
N ARG A 25 -15.26 4.91 -2.49
CA ARG A 25 -13.97 5.35 -1.93
C ARG A 25 -13.49 6.67 -2.52
N LEU A 26 -13.77 6.92 -3.80
CA LEU A 26 -13.47 8.18 -4.48
C LEU A 26 -14.57 8.47 -5.51
N ILE A 27 -15.54 9.29 -5.12
CA ILE A 27 -16.75 9.59 -5.91
C ILE A 27 -16.47 10.78 -6.84
N PRO A 28 -16.63 10.70 -8.17
CA PRO A 28 -16.42 11.82 -9.08
C PRO A 28 -17.18 13.07 -8.66
N ALA A 29 -16.53 14.24 -8.70
CA ALA A 29 -17.16 15.52 -8.37
C ALA A 29 -18.32 15.88 -9.31
N ALA A 30 -18.27 15.43 -10.56
CA ALA A 30 -19.34 15.62 -11.53
C ALA A 30 -19.32 14.52 -12.60
N ARG A 31 -20.40 14.48 -13.38
CA ARG A 31 -20.51 13.69 -14.61
C ARG A 31 -20.87 14.62 -15.78
N THR A 32 -20.33 14.35 -16.96
CA THR A 32 -20.77 15.04 -18.18
C THR A 32 -22.16 14.55 -18.60
N ASP A 33 -22.82 15.25 -19.52
CA ASP A 33 -24.09 14.81 -20.13
C ASP A 33 -23.97 13.43 -20.80
N SER A 34 -22.77 13.11 -21.31
CA SER A 34 -22.39 11.78 -21.82
C SER A 34 -21.97 10.77 -20.73
N ASN A 35 -22.30 11.03 -19.46
CA ASN A 35 -22.03 10.22 -18.28
C ASN A 35 -20.53 9.90 -18.03
N ARG A 36 -19.61 10.79 -18.43
CA ARG A 36 -18.17 10.63 -18.16
C ARG A 36 -17.83 11.21 -16.81
N ARG A 37 -17.00 10.50 -16.05
CA ARG A 37 -16.55 10.90 -14.70
C ARG A 37 -15.57 12.07 -14.76
N LEU A 38 -15.80 13.08 -13.93
CA LEU A 38 -14.94 14.24 -13.79
C LEU A 38 -14.46 14.37 -12.34
N TYR A 39 -13.15 14.49 -12.18
CA TYR A 39 -12.50 14.72 -10.88
C TYR A 39 -11.90 16.12 -10.80
N THR A 40 -11.81 16.70 -9.61
CA THR A 40 -11.12 18.00 -9.39
C THR A 40 -9.74 17.79 -8.78
N GLU A 41 -8.80 18.72 -9.00
CA GLU A 41 -7.45 18.59 -8.41
C GLU A 41 -7.50 18.71 -6.87
N ALA A 42 -8.40 19.53 -6.34
CA ALA A 42 -8.63 19.63 -4.89
C ALA A 42 -9.06 18.29 -4.31
N GLN A 43 -10.05 17.63 -4.93
CA GLN A 43 -10.52 16.32 -4.52
C GLN A 43 -9.41 15.26 -4.55
N LEU A 44 -8.59 15.24 -5.62
CA LEU A 44 -7.51 14.25 -5.70
C LEU A 44 -6.43 14.50 -4.64
N ARG A 45 -6.08 15.77 -4.40
CA ARG A 45 -5.13 16.14 -3.34
C ARG A 45 -5.65 15.78 -1.97
N GLU A 46 -6.92 16.03 -1.72
CA GLU A 46 -7.58 15.62 -0.49
C GLU A 46 -7.54 14.09 -0.37
N PHE A 47 -8.01 13.35 -1.37
CA PHE A 47 -7.98 11.88 -1.33
C PHE A 47 -6.59 11.28 -1.12
N ILE A 48 -5.55 11.87 -1.72
CA ILE A 48 -4.14 11.51 -1.47
C ILE A 48 -3.76 11.86 -0.02
N GLY A 49 -4.10 13.06 0.44
CA GLY A 49 -3.91 13.52 1.81
C GLY A 49 -4.58 12.60 2.84
N TRP A 50 -5.80 12.16 2.60
CA TRP A 50 -6.52 11.17 3.41
C TRP A 50 -5.83 9.79 3.40
N ARG A 51 -5.20 9.40 2.29
CA ARG A 51 -4.40 8.16 2.22
C ARG A 51 -3.05 8.26 2.92
N HIS A 52 -2.53 9.47 3.11
CA HIS A 52 -1.26 9.72 3.79
C HIS A 52 -1.41 10.25 5.20
N ALA A 53 -2.57 10.76 5.59
CA ALA A 53 -2.90 11.12 6.95
C ALA A 53 -3.04 9.81 7.71
N PRO A 54 -2.04 9.42 8.52
CA PRO A 54 -2.25 8.27 9.35
C PRO A 54 -3.17 8.72 10.49
N GLU A 55 -4.16 7.91 10.86
CA GLU A 55 -4.98 8.14 12.07
C GLU A 55 -4.15 7.97 13.38
N GLY A 56 -2.82 8.04 13.30
CA GLY A 56 -1.88 7.85 14.40
C GLY A 56 -0.44 7.71 13.91
N PRO A 57 0.54 7.46 14.78
CA PRO A 57 1.91 7.17 14.34
C PRO A 57 1.94 5.95 13.42
N THR A 58 2.67 6.03 12.30
CA THR A 58 2.85 4.90 11.37
C THR A 58 3.54 3.75 12.11
N ARG A 59 2.89 2.58 12.18
CA ARG A 59 3.50 1.39 12.76
C ARG A 59 4.67 0.95 11.87
N LEU A 60 5.88 0.89 12.43
CA LEU A 60 7.03 0.37 11.70
C LEU A 60 7.00 -1.16 11.76
N VAL A 61 7.03 -1.83 10.62
CA VAL A 61 7.00 -3.30 10.54
C VAL A 61 8.20 -3.78 9.73
N ALA A 62 9.00 -4.66 10.31
CA ALA A 62 10.08 -5.39 9.65
C ALA A 62 9.58 -6.79 9.28
N TYR A 63 9.72 -7.18 8.00
CA TYR A 63 9.20 -8.44 7.48
C TYR A 63 10.32 -9.34 6.98
N CYS A 64 10.35 -10.59 7.43
CA CYS A 64 11.26 -11.63 6.93
C CYS A 64 10.48 -12.83 6.39
N ARG A 65 11.04 -13.53 5.39
CA ARG A 65 10.35 -14.66 4.76
C ARG A 65 11.31 -15.72 4.24
N VAL A 66 10.86 -16.98 4.27
CA VAL A 66 11.56 -18.12 3.66
C VAL A 66 10.65 -18.91 2.75
N SER A 67 11.20 -19.43 1.65
CA SER A 67 10.45 -20.08 0.56
C SER A 67 10.26 -21.59 0.70
N SER A 68 10.91 -22.21 1.68
CA SER A 68 10.80 -23.64 1.93
C SER A 68 10.82 -23.94 3.43
N LYS A 69 10.25 -25.09 3.81
CA LYS A 69 10.23 -25.55 5.20
C LYS A 69 11.63 -25.84 5.74
N ALA A 70 12.55 -26.28 4.87
CA ALA A 70 13.94 -26.56 5.23
C ALA A 70 14.71 -25.29 5.63
N GLN A 71 14.31 -24.14 5.08
CA GLN A 71 14.92 -22.83 5.36
C GLN A 71 14.34 -22.13 6.60
N LYS A 72 13.47 -22.79 7.38
CA LYS A 72 12.95 -22.22 8.64
C LYS A 72 14.04 -21.74 9.60
N PRO A 73 15.17 -22.45 9.77
CA PRO A 73 16.28 -21.96 10.58
C PRO A 73 16.83 -20.61 10.08
N ASP A 74 16.86 -20.39 8.76
CA ASP A 74 17.36 -19.14 8.15
C ASP A 74 16.46 -17.94 8.48
N LEU A 75 15.18 -18.17 8.78
CA LEU A 75 14.25 -17.10 9.19
C LEU A 75 14.72 -16.45 10.51
N ALA A 76 15.28 -17.24 11.43
CA ALA A 76 15.85 -16.72 12.67
C ALA A 76 17.08 -15.84 12.40
N ASN A 77 17.93 -16.23 11.45
CA ASN A 77 19.08 -15.43 11.05
C ASN A 77 18.65 -14.13 10.35
N GLN A 78 17.68 -14.20 9.42
CA GLN A 78 17.11 -13.00 8.78
C GLN A 78 16.50 -12.03 9.79
N ARG A 79 15.78 -12.57 10.79
CA ARG A 79 15.20 -11.77 11.87
C ARG A 79 16.30 -11.07 12.68
N ARG A 80 17.33 -11.80 13.09
CA ARG A 80 18.46 -11.24 13.86
C ARG A 80 19.14 -10.09 13.13
N VAL A 81 19.40 -10.25 11.83
CA VAL A 81 20.01 -9.18 11.01
C VAL A 81 19.12 -7.95 10.94
N LEU A 82 17.79 -8.12 10.82
CA LEU A 82 16.85 -7.01 10.84
C LEU A 82 16.79 -6.32 12.20
N GLU A 83 16.85 -7.07 13.30
CA GLU A 83 16.90 -6.53 14.66
C GLU A 83 18.17 -5.68 14.87
N GLU A 84 19.33 -6.20 14.50
CA GLU A 84 20.61 -5.47 14.57
C GLU A 84 20.57 -4.19 13.73
N PHE A 85 20.00 -4.25 12.53
CA PHE A 85 19.82 -3.07 11.68
C PHE A 85 18.89 -2.01 12.28
N VAL A 86 17.76 -2.44 12.85
CA VAL A 86 16.78 -1.56 13.50
C VAL A 86 17.41 -0.83 14.68
N VAL A 87 18.16 -1.56 15.52
CA VAL A 87 18.90 -1.01 16.65
C VAL A 87 19.98 -0.03 16.18
N ALA A 88 20.78 -0.41 15.20
CA ALA A 88 21.84 0.45 14.66
C ALA A 88 21.31 1.76 14.04
N ARG A 89 20.06 1.76 13.55
CA ARG A 89 19.38 2.95 13.02
C ARG A 89 18.57 3.75 14.04
N GLY A 90 18.51 3.31 15.29
CA GLY A 90 17.73 3.99 16.34
C GLY A 90 16.22 3.97 16.07
N LEU A 91 15.73 2.96 15.35
CA LEU A 91 14.30 2.84 15.03
C LEU A 91 13.56 2.20 16.22
N ALA A 92 12.60 2.93 16.80
CA ALA A 92 11.76 2.44 17.90
C ALA A 92 10.44 1.85 17.40
N ASN A 93 9.81 1.01 18.22
CA ASN A 93 8.47 0.44 17.99
C ASN A 93 8.33 -0.39 16.70
N VAL A 94 9.39 -1.12 16.33
CA VAL A 94 9.39 -1.99 15.15
C VAL A 94 8.79 -3.35 15.48
N GLU A 95 7.73 -3.72 14.77
CA GLU A 95 7.13 -5.05 14.84
C GLU A 95 7.83 -6.00 13.85
N PHE A 96 8.24 -7.20 14.29
CA PHE A 96 8.93 -8.17 13.43
C PHE A 96 8.01 -9.33 13.05
N ASN A 97 7.68 -9.42 11.77
CA ASN A 97 6.79 -10.44 11.22
C ASN A 97 7.56 -11.42 10.33
N GLY A 98 7.38 -12.72 10.57
CA GLY A 98 8.08 -13.78 9.85
C GLY A 98 7.14 -14.85 9.30
N GLU A 99 7.15 -15.10 8.00
CA GLU A 99 6.31 -16.14 7.37
C GLU A 99 7.12 -17.21 6.62
N GLN A 100 6.65 -18.45 6.72
CA GLN A 100 7.10 -19.56 5.88
C GLN A 100 6.08 -19.75 4.75
N VAL A 101 6.42 -19.31 3.53
CA VAL A 101 5.55 -19.52 2.37
C VAL A 101 5.98 -20.81 1.69
N LEU A 102 5.14 -21.84 1.75
CA LEU A 102 5.35 -23.05 0.93
C LEU A 102 5.17 -22.65 -0.54
N ARG A 103 6.24 -22.71 -1.33
CA ARG A 103 6.11 -22.71 -2.79
C ARG A 103 5.21 -23.88 -3.17
N GLN A 104 3.96 -23.61 -3.54
CA GLN A 104 3.20 -24.54 -4.38
C GLN A 104 4.00 -24.65 -5.68
N LYS A 105 4.57 -25.84 -5.92
CA LYS A 105 5.12 -26.18 -7.23
C LYS A 105 3.94 -26.12 -8.20
N TYR A 106 4.07 -25.26 -9.21
CA TYR A 106 3.25 -25.31 -10.42
C TYR A 106 3.52 -26.61 -11.16
#